data_AF-A0A838KSX3-F1
#
_entry.id   AF-A0A838KSX3-F1
#
_cell.length_a   1.000
_cell.length_b   1.000
_cell.length_c   1.000
_cell.angle_alpha   90.00
_cell.angle_beta   90.00
_cell.angle_gamma   90.00
#
_symmetry.space_group_name_H-M   'P 1'
#
loop_
_entity.id
_entity.type
_entity.pdbx_description
1 polymer ?
#
loop_
_entity_poly.entity_id
_entity_poly.type
_entity_poly.pdbx_seq_one_letter_code
_entity_poly.pdbx_strand_id
1 'polypeptide(L)'
;MNTALLSALREIETDKSIPFETVKGVLEESLLAAYQGREGAVEEARVVLDEETGDLRVMKEGEDITPHDFTRIAAQVMRQTFYQRLTEVHNEQLLEEYGERMGDVVTGIVQQAHRRMTLVDLGRVEAILPASEQVPNERYENGQRLKVYLLEIREGGRGPSLTVSRRHEGL
;
A
#
# COMPACT_ATOMS: atom_id res chain seq x y z
N MET A 1 20.34 1.35 19.75
CA MET A 1 20.63 0.73 18.43
C MET A 1 19.69 -0.44 18.18
N ASN A 2 18.55 -0.12 17.59
CA ASN A 2 17.48 -1.03 17.21
C ASN A 2 17.56 -1.33 15.71
N THR A 3 18.58 -2.09 15.31
CA THR A 3 18.81 -2.46 13.91
C THR A 3 17.73 -3.37 13.33
N ALA A 4 17.00 -4.10 14.18
CA ALA A 4 15.90 -4.97 13.76
C ALA A 4 14.72 -4.18 13.18
N LEU A 5 14.38 -3.02 13.78
CA LEU A 5 13.32 -2.16 13.28
C LEU A 5 13.66 -1.60 11.89
N LEU A 6 14.87 -1.06 11.72
CA LEU A 6 15.31 -0.51 10.43
C LEU A 6 15.30 -1.55 9.32
N SER A 7 15.77 -2.77 9.61
CA SER A 7 15.72 -3.88 8.65
C SER A 7 14.27 -4.21 8.26
N ALA A 8 13.35 -4.27 9.22
CA ALA A 8 11.94 -4.55 8.95
C ALA A 8 11.27 -3.44 8.10
N LEU A 9 11.61 -2.16 8.34
CA LEU A 9 11.08 -1.06 7.55
C LEU A 9 11.60 -1.09 6.10
N ARG A 10 12.85 -1.49 5.89
CA ARG A 10 13.44 -1.68 4.54
C ARG A 10 12.88 -2.89 3.80
N GLU A 11 12.54 -3.96 4.51
CA GLU A 11 11.83 -5.10 3.93
C GLU A 11 10.47 -4.66 3.40
N ILE A 12 9.73 -3.88 4.18
CA ILE A 12 8.44 -3.30 3.76
C ILE A 12 8.56 -2.40 2.53
N GLU A 13 9.60 -1.56 2.46
CA GLU A 13 9.88 -0.73 1.29
C GLU A 13 9.97 -1.58 0.01
N THR A 14 10.67 -2.71 0.10
CA THR A 14 10.85 -3.63 -1.03
C THR A 14 9.54 -4.33 -1.38
N ASP A 15 8.87 -4.92 -0.40
CA ASP A 15 7.69 -5.76 -0.59
C ASP A 15 6.48 -4.98 -1.09
N LYS A 16 6.28 -3.76 -0.57
CA LYS A 16 5.15 -2.91 -0.93
C LYS A 16 5.49 -1.89 -2.01
N SER A 17 6.75 -1.81 -2.44
CA SER A 17 7.22 -0.77 -3.36
C SER A 17 6.88 0.64 -2.87
N ILE A 18 6.97 0.88 -1.56
CA ILE A 18 6.71 2.18 -0.93
C ILE A 18 8.04 2.77 -0.50
N PRO A 19 8.39 4.02 -0.86
CA PRO A 19 9.68 4.62 -0.49
C PRO A 19 9.91 4.60 1.03
N PHE A 20 11.14 4.34 1.48
CA PHE A 20 11.48 4.30 2.90
C PHE A 20 10.99 5.53 3.68
N GLU A 21 11.13 6.73 3.11
CA GLU A 21 10.65 7.98 3.74
C GLU A 21 9.14 7.97 4.01
N THR A 22 8.35 7.39 3.09
CA THR A 22 6.91 7.23 3.29
C THR A 22 6.62 6.21 4.38
N VAL A 23 7.33 5.08 4.40
CA VAL A 23 7.19 4.06 5.44
C VAL A 23 7.54 4.63 6.83
N LYS A 24 8.63 5.40 6.91
CA LYS A 24 9.08 6.11 8.11
C LYS A 24 8.04 7.14 8.57
N GLY A 25 7.52 7.97 7.65
CA GLY A 25 6.48 8.95 7.99
C GLY A 25 5.23 8.29 8.56
N VAL A 26 4.76 7.21 7.93
CA VAL A 26 3.60 6.43 8.41
C VAL A 26 3.87 5.83 9.80
N LEU A 27 5.10 5.37 10.06
CA LEU A 27 5.52 4.88 11.37
C LEU A 27 5.43 5.98 12.43
N GLU A 28 6.02 7.13 12.16
CA GLU A 28 6.05 8.28 13.05
C GLU A 28 4.64 8.79 13.36
N GLU A 29 3.79 8.91 12.34
CA GLU A 29 2.37 9.29 12.49
C GLU A 29 1.58 8.28 13.34
N SER A 30 1.75 6.99 13.06
CA SER A 30 1.04 5.92 13.80
C SER A 30 1.43 5.90 15.27
N LEU A 31 2.72 6.12 15.56
CA LEU A 31 3.24 6.18 16.91
C LEU A 31 2.83 7.47 17.62
N LEU A 32 2.75 8.59 16.90
CA LEU A 32 2.22 9.84 17.44
C LEU A 32 0.76 9.70 17.83
N ALA A 33 -0.07 9.04 17.01
CA ALA A 33 -1.45 8.77 17.35
C ALA A 33 -1.58 7.90 18.62
N ALA A 34 -0.74 6.86 18.75
CA ALA A 34 -0.68 6.04 19.95
C ALA A 34 -0.23 6.82 21.19
N TYR A 35 0.72 7.75 21.02
CA TYR A 35 1.16 8.66 22.05
C TYR A 35 0.06 9.62 22.50
N GLN A 36 -0.66 10.24 21.56
CA GLN A 36 -1.70 11.23 21.84
C GLN A 36 -2.94 10.64 22.52
N GLY A 37 -3.22 9.35 22.30
CA GLY A 37 -4.32 8.65 22.96
C GLY A 37 -4.14 8.39 24.47
N ARG A 38 -3.00 8.80 25.06
CA ARG A 38 -2.70 8.57 26.48
C ARG A 38 -3.06 9.79 27.35
N GLU A 39 -3.33 9.52 28.62
CA GLU A 39 -3.43 10.57 29.63
C GLU A 39 -2.06 11.21 29.88
N GLY A 40 -2.00 12.56 29.85
CA GLY A 40 -0.73 13.29 29.96
C GLY A 40 0.11 13.29 28.68
N ALA A 41 -0.50 13.01 27.52
CA ALA A 41 0.12 13.36 26.23
C ALA A 41 0.42 14.87 26.18
N VAL A 42 1.63 15.21 25.77
CA VAL A 42 1.99 16.61 25.52
C VAL A 42 1.54 16.99 24.12
N GLU A 43 0.80 18.10 24.01
CA GLU A 43 0.41 18.69 22.72
C GLU A 43 1.62 19.08 21.88
N GLU A 44 1.45 19.07 20.57
CA GLU A 44 2.47 19.43 19.56
C GLU A 44 3.74 18.56 19.61
N ALA A 45 3.69 17.42 20.31
CA ALA A 45 4.73 16.41 20.23
C ALA A 45 4.81 15.82 18.81
N ARG A 46 6.01 15.37 18.43
CA ARG A 46 6.26 14.59 17.22
C ARG A 46 7.05 13.34 17.57
N VAL A 47 6.84 12.26 16.83
CA VAL A 47 7.68 11.07 16.93
C VAL A 47 8.73 11.13 15.83
N VAL A 48 9.97 10.76 16.15
CA VAL A 48 11.09 10.74 15.21
C VAL A 48 11.77 9.38 15.29
N LEU A 49 12.00 8.77 14.14
CA LEU A 49 12.91 7.64 13.98
C LEU A 49 14.30 8.14 13.64
N ASP A 50 15.28 7.78 14.47
CA ASP A 50 16.69 7.97 14.18
C ASP A 50 17.16 6.88 13.19
N GLU A 51 17.59 7.27 11.99
CA GLU A 51 17.91 6.34 10.90
C GLU A 51 19.26 5.61 11.08
N GLU A 52 20.16 6.18 11.88
CA GLU A 52 21.46 5.57 12.15
C GLU A 52 21.33 4.51 13.24
N THR A 53 20.55 4.81 14.27
CA THR A 53 20.43 3.97 15.45
C THR A 53 19.17 3.12 15.45
N GLY A 54 18.11 3.50 14.74
CA GLY A 54 16.79 2.89 14.79
C GLY A 54 15.97 3.24 16.04
N ASP A 55 16.45 4.18 16.86
CA ASP A 55 15.80 4.55 18.10
C ASP A 55 14.61 5.49 17.83
N LEU A 56 13.49 5.27 18.53
CA LEU A 56 12.27 6.06 18.41
C LEU A 56 12.21 7.06 19.57
N ARG A 57 12.02 8.35 19.25
CA ARG A 57 11.95 9.43 20.23
C ARG A 57 10.70 10.25 20.06
N VAL A 58 10.11 10.68 21.18
CA VAL A 58 9.07 11.70 21.21
C VAL A 58 9.74 13.04 21.48
N MET A 59 9.60 13.98 20.57
CA MET A 59 10.21 15.29 20.64
C MET A 59 9.14 16.37 20.80
N LYS A 60 9.40 17.39 21.61
CA LYS A 60 8.63 18.64 21.64
C LYS A 60 9.59 19.82 21.64
N GLU A 61 9.42 20.76 20.69
CA GLU A 61 10.26 21.97 20.60
C GLU A 61 11.79 21.73 20.65
N GLY A 62 12.23 20.53 20.24
CA GLY A 62 13.64 20.12 20.27
C GLY A 62 14.06 19.35 21.53
N GLU A 63 13.20 19.24 22.53
CA GLU A 63 13.43 18.45 23.75
C GLU A 63 12.91 17.02 23.58
N ASP A 64 13.70 16.04 24.04
CA ASP A 64 13.31 14.64 24.11
C ASP A 64 12.45 14.41 25.36
N ILE A 65 11.17 14.11 25.14
CA ILE A 65 10.16 13.85 26.16
C ILE A 65 9.68 12.40 26.15
N THR A 66 10.49 11.49 25.58
CA THR A 66 10.13 10.07 25.40
C THR A 66 9.89 9.39 26.74
N PRO A 67 8.67 8.85 26.99
CA PRO A 67 8.45 8.13 28.24
C PRO A 67 9.11 6.77 28.26
N HIS A 68 9.44 6.31 29.46
CA HIS A 68 10.17 5.06 29.68
C HIS A 68 9.47 3.81 29.11
N ASP A 69 8.14 3.82 29.00
CA ASP A 69 7.34 2.72 28.49
C ASP A 69 6.87 2.91 27.02
N PHE A 70 7.30 3.99 26.38
CA PHE A 70 6.89 4.35 25.02
C PHE A 70 7.12 3.21 24.02
N THR A 71 8.33 2.65 23.97
CA THR A 71 8.71 1.58 23.03
C THR A 71 7.81 0.34 23.14
N ARG A 72 7.34 -0.01 24.35
CA ARG A 72 6.49 -1.17 24.58
C ARG A 72 5.05 -0.93 24.12
N ILE A 73 4.50 0.24 24.44
CA ILE A 73 3.14 0.64 24.06
C ILE A 73 3.05 0.88 22.56
N ALA A 74 4.05 1.58 22.02
CA ALA A 74 4.31 1.76 20.60
C ALA A 74 4.18 0.43 19.87
N ALA A 75 4.97 -0.58 20.24
CA ALA A 75 4.96 -1.88 19.55
C ALA A 75 3.59 -2.59 19.52
N GLN A 76 2.72 -2.35 20.50
CA GLN A 76 1.42 -3.02 20.60
C GLN A 76 0.35 -2.36 19.70
N VAL A 77 0.23 -1.03 19.77
CA VAL A 77 -0.77 -0.27 18.99
C VAL A 77 -0.31 -0.09 17.55
N MET A 78 0.99 0.13 17.35
CA MET A 78 1.61 0.36 16.05
C MET A 78 1.29 -0.75 15.06
N ARG A 79 1.47 -2.04 15.42
CA ARG A 79 1.34 -3.12 14.42
C ARG A 79 0.01 -3.06 13.65
N GLN A 80 -1.09 -2.75 14.33
CA GLN A 80 -2.39 -2.71 13.66
C GLN A 80 -2.55 -1.44 12.82
N THR A 81 -2.34 -0.27 13.44
CA THR A 81 -2.55 1.03 12.78
C THR A 81 -1.53 1.29 11.67
N PHE A 82 -0.28 0.87 11.86
CA PHE A 82 0.81 1.04 10.89
C PHE A 82 0.55 0.25 9.60
N TYR A 83 0.27 -1.05 9.69
CA TYR A 83 0.00 -1.84 8.48
C TYR A 83 -1.27 -1.39 7.77
N GLN A 84 -2.28 -0.95 8.54
CA GLN A 84 -3.47 -0.36 7.97
C GLN A 84 -3.12 0.92 7.20
N ARG A 85 -2.46 1.88 7.85
CA ARG A 85 -2.10 3.18 7.25
C ARG A 85 -1.18 3.01 6.04
N LEU A 86 -0.23 2.08 6.11
CA LEU A 86 0.65 1.75 5.01
C LEU A 86 -0.13 1.18 3.80
N THR A 87 -1.12 0.34 4.07
CA THR A 87 -1.99 -0.20 3.01
C THR A 87 -2.84 0.90 2.38
N GLU A 88 -3.36 1.85 3.17
CA GLU A 88 -4.08 3.02 2.68
C GLU A 88 -3.20 3.86 1.75
N VAL A 89 -2.00 4.25 2.19
CA VAL A 89 -1.05 5.03 1.39
C VAL A 89 -0.68 4.30 0.08
N HIS A 90 -0.43 3.00 0.16
CA HIS A 90 -0.14 2.20 -1.04
C HIS A 90 -1.31 2.20 -2.04
N ASN A 91 -2.53 2.03 -1.53
CA ASN A 91 -3.74 2.01 -2.34
C ASN A 91 -4.00 3.37 -3.00
N GLU A 92 -3.79 4.47 -2.26
CA GLU A 92 -3.88 5.84 -2.79
C GLU A 92 -2.90 6.05 -3.95
N GLN A 93 -1.64 5.64 -3.78
CA GLN A 93 -0.63 5.72 -4.84
C GLN A 93 -1.00 4.92 -6.08
N LEU A 94 -1.55 3.70 -5.91
CA LEU A 94 -2.01 2.90 -7.03
C LEU A 94 -3.23 3.53 -7.74
N LEU A 95 -4.14 4.14 -6.99
CA LEU A 95 -5.29 4.85 -7.57
C LEU A 95 -4.84 6.04 -8.42
N GLU A 96 -3.89 6.81 -7.93
CA GLU A 96 -3.29 7.93 -8.66
C GLU A 96 -2.56 7.43 -9.91
N GLU A 97 -1.63 6.49 -9.77
CA GLU A 97 -0.81 5.95 -10.87
C GLU A 97 -1.68 5.40 -12.01
N TYR A 98 -2.66 4.55 -11.68
CA TYR A 98 -3.51 3.94 -12.70
C TYR A 98 -4.61 4.88 -13.18
N GLY A 99 -5.07 5.81 -12.34
CA GLY A 99 -6.02 6.85 -12.73
C GLY A 99 -5.50 7.72 -13.88
N GLU A 100 -4.23 8.10 -13.83
CA GLU A 100 -3.57 8.86 -14.91
C GLU A 100 -3.36 8.05 -16.19
N ARG A 101 -3.32 6.71 -16.08
CA ARG A 101 -3.08 5.78 -17.19
C ARG A 101 -4.35 5.19 -17.79
N MET A 102 -5.52 5.70 -17.38
CA MET A 102 -6.79 5.24 -17.93
C MET A 102 -6.80 5.41 -19.46
N GLY A 103 -7.17 4.33 -20.14
CA GLY A 103 -7.15 4.24 -21.60
C GLY A 103 -5.84 3.74 -22.21
N ASP A 104 -4.81 3.45 -21.41
CA ASP A 104 -3.60 2.80 -21.90
C ASP A 104 -3.82 1.30 -22.18
N VAL A 105 -2.97 0.76 -23.05
CA VAL A 105 -2.84 -0.69 -23.26
C VAL A 105 -1.66 -1.22 -22.46
N VAL A 106 -1.93 -2.16 -21.57
CA VAL A 106 -0.93 -2.81 -20.72
C VAL A 106 -0.89 -4.30 -20.96
N THR A 107 0.23 -4.94 -20.64
CA THR A 107 0.36 -6.40 -20.68
C THR A 107 0.16 -6.97 -19.29
N GLY A 108 -0.75 -7.94 -19.17
CA GLY A 108 -1.02 -8.67 -17.94
C GLY A 108 -0.86 -10.18 -18.11
N ILE A 109 -0.94 -10.90 -17.00
CA ILE A 109 -0.90 -12.36 -16.93
C ILE A 109 -2.23 -12.86 -16.36
N VAL A 110 -2.89 -13.79 -17.02
CA VAL A 110 -4.09 -14.43 -16.46
C VAL A 110 -3.70 -15.20 -15.20
N GLN A 111 -4.25 -14.81 -14.06
CA GLN A 111 -4.12 -15.57 -12.81
C GLN A 111 -5.23 -16.60 -12.69
N GLN A 112 -6.45 -16.25 -13.05
CA GLN A 112 -7.57 -17.17 -12.95
C GLN A 112 -8.66 -16.83 -13.95
N ALA A 113 -9.17 -17.83 -14.65
CA ALA A 113 -10.31 -17.67 -15.54
C ALA A 113 -11.53 -18.36 -14.94
N HIS A 114 -12.59 -17.59 -14.69
CA HIS A 114 -13.91 -18.08 -14.29
C HIS A 114 -14.92 -17.79 -15.39
N ARG A 115 -16.09 -18.46 -15.33
CA ARG A 115 -17.16 -18.26 -16.32
C ARG A 115 -17.67 -16.81 -16.39
N ARG A 116 -17.57 -16.04 -15.30
CA ARG A 116 -18.12 -14.66 -15.21
C ARG A 116 -17.06 -13.56 -15.33
N MET A 117 -15.81 -13.88 -15.04
CA MET A 117 -14.71 -12.92 -15.02
C MET A 117 -13.37 -13.65 -15.08
N THR A 118 -12.37 -12.96 -15.59
CA THR A 118 -10.98 -13.41 -15.57
C THR A 118 -10.17 -12.44 -14.71
N LEU A 119 -9.39 -12.97 -13.77
CA LEU A 119 -8.44 -12.20 -12.99
C LEU A 119 -7.13 -12.12 -13.76
N VAL A 120 -6.63 -10.90 -13.93
CA VAL A 120 -5.42 -10.58 -14.69
C VAL A 120 -4.48 -9.82 -13.77
N ASP A 121 -3.30 -10.36 -13.54
CA ASP A 121 -2.25 -9.70 -12.79
C ASP A 121 -1.46 -8.76 -13.69
N LEU A 122 -1.36 -7.50 -13.27
CA LEU A 122 -0.58 -6.45 -13.95
C LEU A 122 0.77 -6.18 -13.26
N GLY A 123 1.18 -7.05 -12.34
CA GLY A 123 2.41 -6.96 -11.56
C GLY A 123 2.22 -6.25 -10.22
N ARG A 124 1.57 -5.08 -10.22
CA ARG A 124 1.31 -4.29 -8.99
C ARG A 124 -0.13 -4.36 -8.50
N VAL A 125 -1.08 -4.56 -9.39
CA VAL A 125 -2.51 -4.58 -9.09
C VAL A 125 -3.17 -5.75 -9.81
N GLU A 126 -4.14 -6.38 -9.15
CA GLU A 126 -5.00 -7.36 -9.78
C GLU A 126 -6.14 -6.65 -10.50
N ALA A 127 -6.30 -6.97 -11.77
CA ALA A 127 -7.35 -6.45 -12.62
C ALA A 127 -8.42 -7.51 -12.89
N ILE A 128 -9.65 -7.05 -13.08
CA ILE A 128 -10.79 -7.86 -13.44
C ILE A 128 -11.11 -7.62 -14.91
N LEU A 129 -11.11 -8.69 -15.70
CA LEU A 129 -11.62 -8.75 -17.05
C LEU A 129 -13.01 -9.39 -17.03
N PRO A 130 -14.09 -8.60 -16.89
CA PRO A 130 -15.45 -9.13 -16.81
C PRO A 130 -15.87 -9.79 -18.11
N ALA A 131 -16.79 -10.76 -18.06
CA ALA A 131 -17.27 -11.48 -19.24
C ALA A 131 -17.83 -10.55 -20.34
N SER A 132 -18.37 -9.38 -19.97
CA SER A 132 -18.79 -8.39 -20.94
C SER A 132 -17.61 -7.88 -21.76
N GLU A 133 -16.44 -7.67 -21.17
CA GLU A 133 -15.27 -7.07 -21.81
C GLU A 133 -14.28 -8.08 -22.43
N GLN A 134 -14.68 -9.34 -22.49
CA GLN A 134 -13.94 -10.42 -23.13
C GLN A 134 -14.23 -10.50 -24.63
N VAL A 135 -13.26 -10.98 -25.41
CA VAL A 135 -13.45 -11.27 -26.83
C VAL A 135 -14.21 -12.59 -26.97
N PRO A 136 -15.31 -12.63 -27.74
CA PRO A 136 -16.02 -13.86 -28.00
C PRO A 136 -15.09 -14.93 -28.59
N ASN A 137 -15.15 -16.14 -28.03
CA ASN A 137 -14.37 -17.32 -28.45
C ASN A 137 -12.85 -17.26 -28.15
N GLU A 138 -12.32 -16.18 -27.56
CA GLU A 138 -10.95 -16.17 -27.05
C GLU A 138 -10.88 -17.03 -25.77
N ARG A 139 -9.82 -17.83 -25.63
CA ARG A 139 -9.56 -18.60 -24.41
C ARG A 139 -8.58 -17.84 -23.54
N TYR A 140 -8.88 -17.80 -22.25
CA TYR A 140 -8.03 -17.21 -21.21
C TYR A 140 -7.51 -18.32 -20.32
N GLU A 141 -6.28 -18.75 -20.56
CA GLU A 141 -5.64 -19.83 -19.81
C GLU A 141 -4.77 -19.25 -18.69
N ASN A 142 -4.71 -19.93 -17.53
CA ASN A 142 -3.84 -19.51 -16.43
C ASN A 142 -2.37 -19.41 -16.92
N GLY A 143 -1.70 -18.32 -16.56
CA GLY A 143 -0.33 -18.02 -16.97
C GLY A 143 -0.22 -17.38 -18.35
N GLN A 144 -1.31 -17.26 -19.11
CA GLN A 144 -1.31 -16.61 -20.41
C GLN A 144 -1.02 -15.12 -20.29
N ARG A 145 -0.09 -14.62 -21.10
CA ARG A 145 0.15 -13.18 -21.26
C ARG A 145 -0.83 -12.62 -22.29
N LEU A 146 -1.48 -11.51 -21.96
CA LEU A 146 -2.37 -10.80 -22.88
C LEU A 146 -2.23 -9.29 -22.72
N LYS A 147 -2.51 -8.58 -23.82
CA LYS A 147 -2.68 -7.12 -23.80
C LYS A 147 -4.12 -6.79 -23.45
N VAL A 148 -4.30 -5.87 -22.52
CA VAL A 148 -5.61 -5.39 -22.07
C VAL A 148 -5.62 -3.87 -22.05
N TYR A 149 -6.80 -3.30 -22.30
CA TYR A 149 -7.09 -1.88 -22.23
C TYR A 149 -7.56 -1.52 -20.82
N LEU A 150 -7.00 -0.46 -20.24
CA LEU A 150 -7.40 0.03 -18.92
C LEU A 150 -8.71 0.82 -19.02
N LEU A 151 -9.82 0.24 -18.54
CA LEU A 151 -11.14 0.87 -18.63
C LEU A 151 -11.44 1.80 -17.47
N GLU A 152 -11.21 1.31 -16.26
CA GLU A 152 -11.67 1.99 -15.06
C GLU A 152 -10.89 1.50 -13.84
N ILE A 153 -10.65 2.39 -12.89
CA ILE A 153 -10.19 2.06 -11.54
C ILE A 153 -11.19 2.57 -10.51
N ARG A 154 -11.45 1.77 -9.47
CA ARG A 154 -12.33 2.14 -8.34
C ARG A 154 -11.70 1.74 -7.01
N GLU A 155 -12.08 2.44 -5.96
CA GLU A 155 -11.87 1.98 -4.59
C GLU A 155 -12.75 0.75 -4.31
N GLY A 156 -12.12 -0.38 -3.98
CA GLY A 156 -12.80 -1.60 -3.57
C GLY A 156 -12.59 -1.90 -2.08
N GLY A 157 -13.40 -2.81 -1.53
CA GLY A 157 -13.31 -3.19 -0.11
C GLY A 157 -12.01 -3.93 0.30
N ARG A 158 -11.13 -4.25 -0.65
CA ARG A 158 -9.81 -4.86 -0.42
C ARG A 158 -8.67 -4.06 -1.07
N GLY A 159 -8.92 -2.79 -1.38
CA GLY A 159 -8.01 -1.94 -2.14
C GLY A 159 -8.51 -1.65 -3.55
N PRO A 160 -7.68 -1.00 -4.38
CA PRO A 160 -8.05 -0.56 -5.72
C PRO A 160 -8.44 -1.76 -6.59
N SER A 161 -9.56 -1.64 -7.29
CA SER A 161 -10.02 -2.63 -8.24
C SER A 161 -9.99 -2.04 -9.64
N LEU A 162 -9.15 -2.63 -10.49
CA LEU A 162 -8.99 -2.21 -11.88
C LEU A 162 -9.86 -3.08 -12.78
N THR A 163 -10.68 -2.46 -13.62
CA THR A 163 -11.40 -3.15 -14.69
C THR A 163 -10.67 -2.95 -15.99
N VAL A 164 -10.48 -4.04 -16.73
CA VAL A 164 -9.78 -4.04 -18.02
C VAL A 164 -10.64 -4.65 -19.11
N SER A 165 -10.33 -4.31 -20.36
CA SER A 165 -11.00 -4.86 -21.54
C SER A 165 -10.04 -5.52 -22.50
N ARG A 166 -10.51 -6.59 -23.12
CA ARG A 166 -9.82 -7.28 -24.21
C ARG A 166 -10.47 -7.02 -25.58
N ARG A 167 -11.64 -6.37 -25.59
CA ARG A 167 -12.42 -6.09 -26.81
C ARG A 167 -12.60 -4.60 -27.13
N HIS A 168 -12.10 -3.71 -26.28
CA HIS A 168 -12.24 -2.27 -26.46
C HIS A 168 -11.55 -1.81 -27.76
N GLU A 169 -12.11 -0.81 -28.43
CA GLU A 169 -11.61 -0.33 -29.73
C GLU A 169 -10.19 0.25 -29.69
N GLY A 170 -9.74 0.67 -28.51
CA GLY A 170 -8.39 1.20 -28.28
C GLY A 170 -7.28 0.14 -28.14
N LEU A 171 -7.57 -1.14 -28.38
CA LEU A 171 -6.65 -2.27 -28.24
C LEU A 171 -6.16 -2.80 -29.60
#